data_AF-A0A6V8NZS1-F1
#
_entry.id   AF-A0A6V8NZS1-F1
#
_cell.length_a   1.000
_cell.length_b   1.000
_cell.length_c   1.000
_cell.angle_alpha   90.00
_cell.angle_beta   90.00
_cell.angle_gamma   90.00
#
_symmetry.space_group_name_H-M   'P 1'
#
loop_
_entity.id
_entity.type
_entity.pdbx_description
1 polymer ?
#
loop_
_entity_poly.entity_id
_entity_poly.type
_entity_poly.pdbx_seq_one_letter_code
_entity_poly.pdbx_strand_id
1 'polypeptide(L)'
;MRQEVRWRRNRSIAGRSGRVGERNWLGYLYLIPGLVMYVAFGLYPLADTVHYSFYDWSGFGDKLFIGLRNYATLVHDEIFRQAIFNNFIL
;
A
#
# COMPACT_ATOMS: atom_id res chain seq x y z
N MET A 1 69.94 -14.82 -30.58
CA MET A 1 68.82 -15.78 -30.83
C MET A 1 67.70 -15.44 -29.85
N ARG A 2 66.72 -14.65 -30.31
CA ARG A 2 65.30 -15.01 -30.53
C ARG A 2 64.54 -15.27 -29.22
N GLN A 3 63.79 -14.27 -28.75
CA GLN A 3 62.32 -14.20 -28.83
C GLN A 3 61.70 -15.27 -27.92
N GLU A 4 60.80 -14.97 -26.98
CA GLU A 4 59.48 -14.46 -27.28
C GLU A 4 58.86 -13.80 -26.04
N VAL A 5 58.48 -12.54 -26.22
CA VAL A 5 57.50 -11.84 -25.39
C VAL A 5 56.17 -12.57 -25.59
N ARG A 6 55.91 -13.60 -24.78
CA ARG A 6 54.71 -14.44 -24.89
C ARG A 6 53.52 -13.79 -24.19
N TRP A 7 52.83 -12.95 -24.96
CA TRP A 7 51.39 -12.79 -25.01
C TRP A 7 50.62 -12.70 -23.68
N ARG A 8 50.16 -11.47 -23.44
CA ARG A 8 48.92 -11.08 -22.76
C ARG A 8 47.91 -12.23 -22.64
N ARG A 9 47.68 -12.73 -21.42
CA ARG A 9 46.35 -13.23 -21.06
C ARG A 9 45.66 -12.15 -20.26
N ASN A 10 45.01 -11.27 -21.01
CA ASN A 10 43.83 -10.59 -20.56
C ASN A 10 42.87 -11.68 -20.06
N ARG A 11 42.85 -11.94 -18.75
CA ARG A 11 41.71 -12.65 -18.15
C ARG A 11 40.57 -11.65 -18.22
N SER A 12 39.91 -11.69 -19.37
CA SER A 12 38.58 -11.16 -19.59
C SER A 12 37.83 -11.32 -18.30
N ILE A 13 37.45 -10.18 -17.73
CA ILE A 13 36.42 -10.07 -16.72
C ILE A 13 35.26 -10.87 -17.29
N ALA A 14 35.14 -12.13 -16.87
CA ALA A 14 33.97 -12.92 -17.15
C ALA A 14 32.91 -12.30 -16.25
N GLY A 15 32.38 -11.16 -16.72
CA GLY A 15 31.12 -10.65 -16.25
C GLY A 15 30.18 -11.83 -16.38
N ARG A 16 29.80 -12.40 -15.24
CA ARG A 16 28.55 -13.14 -15.14
C ARG A 16 27.48 -12.10 -15.40
N SER A 17 27.28 -11.83 -16.69
CA SER A 17 26.18 -11.08 -17.24
C SER A 17 24.93 -11.68 -16.64
N GLY A 18 24.24 -10.88 -15.83
CA GLY A 18 23.05 -11.28 -15.12
C GLY A 18 22.06 -11.91 -16.09
N ARG A 19 21.66 -13.14 -15.80
CA ARG A 19 20.35 -13.64 -16.22
C ARG A 19 19.37 -13.38 -15.08
N VAL A 20 19.19 -12.11 -14.74
CA VAL A 20 18.02 -11.67 -13.96
C VAL A 20 16.90 -11.51 -14.98
N GLY A 21 16.33 -12.63 -15.38
CA GLY A 21 15.35 -12.70 -16.45
C GLY A 21 14.62 -14.03 -16.46
N GLU A 22 14.45 -14.65 -15.29
CA GLU A 22 13.48 -15.72 -15.12
C GLU A 22 12.24 -15.07 -14.53
N ARG A 23 11.12 -15.21 -15.25
CA ARG A 23 9.81 -14.68 -14.88
C ARG A 23 9.33 -15.44 -13.65
N ASN A 24 9.79 -15.00 -12.48
CA ASN A 24 9.56 -15.65 -11.18
C ASN A 24 8.16 -15.32 -10.63
N TRP A 25 7.12 -15.61 -11.41
CA TRP A 25 5.72 -15.39 -11.01
C TRP A 25 5.36 -16.15 -9.73
N LEU A 26 6.04 -17.29 -9.49
CA LEU A 26 5.95 -18.08 -8.26
C LEU A 26 6.28 -17.27 -7.00
N GLY A 27 7.15 -16.24 -7.10
CA GLY A 27 7.45 -15.33 -5.99
C GLY A 27 6.23 -14.57 -5.48
N TYR A 28 5.31 -14.18 -6.38
CA TYR A 28 4.08 -13.48 -5.98
C TYR A 28 3.10 -14.40 -5.25
N LEU A 29 3.15 -15.71 -5.48
CA LEU A 29 2.29 -16.68 -4.78
C LEU A 29 2.55 -16.67 -3.26
N TYR A 30 3.81 -16.45 -2.86
CA TYR A 30 4.19 -16.33 -1.45
C TYR A 30 3.66 -15.05 -0.78
N LEU A 31 3.33 -14.01 -1.56
CA LEU A 31 2.73 -12.79 -1.03
C LEU A 31 1.23 -12.94 -0.78
N ILE A 32 0.57 -13.89 -1.45
CA ILE A 32 -0.90 -14.04 -1.40
C ILE A 32 -1.41 -14.19 0.04
N PRO A 33 -0.88 -15.07 0.91
CA PRO A 33 -1.42 -15.22 2.26
C PRO A 33 -1.35 -13.93 3.07
N GLY A 34 -0.22 -13.20 2.99
CA GLY A 34 -0.06 -11.91 3.66
C GLY A 34 -1.00 -10.85 3.09
N LEU A 35 -1.15 -10.81 1.77
CA LEU A 35 -2.06 -9.88 1.09
C LEU A 35 -3.52 -10.16 1.44
N VAL A 36 -3.93 -11.43 1.51
CA VAL A 36 -5.28 -11.83 1.93
C VAL A 36 -5.55 -11.36 3.35
N MET A 37 -4.62 -11.55 4.27
CA MET A 37 -4.76 -11.05 5.64
C MET A 37 -4.84 -9.52 5.68
N TYR A 38 -3.97 -8.82 4.94
CA TYR A 38 -4.02 -7.36 4.85
C TYR A 38 -5.34 -6.84 4.27
N VAL A 39 -5.87 -7.48 3.23
CA VAL A 39 -7.14 -7.09 2.63
C VAL A 39 -8.29 -7.39 3.59
N ALA A 40 -8.33 -8.58 4.20
CA ALA A 40 -9.41 -8.98 5.09
C ALA A 40 -9.50 -8.14 6.38
N PHE A 41 -8.35 -7.78 6.96
CA PHE A 41 -8.29 -7.13 8.27
C PHE A 41 -7.81 -5.68 8.25
N GLY A 42 -7.26 -5.21 7.13
CA GLY A 42 -6.86 -3.81 6.96
C GLY A 42 -7.77 -3.10 5.96
N LEU A 43 -7.76 -3.54 4.70
CA LEU A 43 -8.43 -2.82 3.63
C LEU A 43 -9.96 -2.93 3.69
N TYR A 44 -10.48 -4.12 3.98
CA TYR A 44 -11.91 -4.39 4.09
C TYR A 44 -12.57 -3.55 5.20
N PRO A 45 -12.14 -3.58 6.47
CA PRO A 45 -12.78 -2.76 7.50
C PRO A 45 -12.62 -1.26 7.25
N LEU A 46 -11.54 -0.83 6.60
CA LEU A 46 -11.37 0.55 6.17
C LEU A 46 -12.41 0.94 5.11
N ALA A 47 -12.59 0.10 4.08
CA ALA A 47 -13.59 0.31 3.05
C ALA A 47 -15.01 0.28 3.62
N ASP A 48 -15.28 -0.62 4.57
CA ASP A 48 -16.56 -0.73 5.27
C ASP A 48 -16.85 0.52 6.10
N THR A 49 -15.85 1.07 6.81
CA THR A 49 -15.97 2.35 7.54
C THR A 49 -16.28 3.51 6.60
N VAL A 50 -15.60 3.58 5.45
CA VAL A 50 -15.89 4.58 4.41
C VAL A 50 -17.26 4.37 3.80
N HIS A 51 -17.72 3.13 3.63
CA HIS A 51 -19.07 2.86 3.14
C HIS A 51 -20.11 3.37 4.16
N TYR A 52 -19.94 3.05 5.44
CA TYR A 52 -20.85 3.48 6.52
C TYR A 52 -20.93 4.98 6.73
N SER A 53 -19.86 5.73 6.47
CA SER A 53 -19.88 7.18 6.65
C SER A 53 -20.88 7.91 5.73
N PHE A 54 -21.32 7.27 4.64
CA PHE A 54 -22.37 7.77 3.75
C PHE A 54 -23.80 7.44 4.21
N TYR A 55 -23.94 6.66 5.27
CA TYR A 55 -25.23 6.27 5.82
C TYR A 55 -25.47 6.96 7.17
N ASP A 56 -26.73 7.21 7.48
CA ASP A 56 -27.20 7.47 8.83
C ASP A 56 -27.55 6.13 9.45
N TRP A 57 -26.80 5.74 10.48
CA TRP A 57 -27.01 4.47 11.17
C TRP A 57 -26.59 4.58 12.62
N SER A 58 -27.53 4.31 13.52
CA SER A 58 -27.32 4.33 14.98
C SER A 58 -26.82 2.99 15.53
N GLY A 59 -26.49 2.02 14.67
CA GLY A 59 -26.11 0.66 15.05
C GLY A 59 -27.29 -0.29 15.26
N PHE A 60 -28.51 0.25 15.37
CA PHE A 60 -29.76 -0.50 15.49
C PHE A 60 -30.76 -0.02 14.44
N GLY A 61 -31.54 -0.94 13.87
CA GLY A 61 -32.51 -0.61 12.82
C GLY A 61 -31.88 -0.38 11.44
N ASP A 62 -32.68 0.22 10.56
CA ASP A 62 -32.34 0.37 9.14
C ASP A 62 -31.28 1.46 8.89
N LYS A 63 -30.39 1.19 7.94
CA LYS A 63 -29.36 2.12 7.47
C LYS A 63 -29.95 3.01 6.38
N LEU A 64 -29.93 4.32 6.58
CA LEU A 64 -30.42 5.28 5.59
C LEU A 64 -29.26 5.86 4.79
N PHE A 65 -29.24 5.70 3.47
CA PHE A 65 -28.21 6.33 2.65
C PHE A 65 -28.47 7.84 2.56
N ILE A 66 -27.58 8.64 3.13
CA ILE A 66 -27.68 10.11 3.17
C ILE A 66 -26.54 10.81 2.42
N GLY A 67 -25.66 10.04 1.77
CA GLY A 67 -24.54 10.54 0.99
C GLY A 67 -23.58 11.36 1.85
N LEU A 68 -23.26 12.58 1.42
CA LEU A 68 -22.26 13.43 2.09
C LEU A 68 -22.81 14.27 3.25
N ARG A 69 -24.08 14.08 3.64
CA ARG A 69 -24.72 14.90 4.68
C ARG A 69 -23.97 14.85 6.02
N ASN A 70 -23.47 13.69 6.44
CA ASN A 70 -22.67 13.56 7.67
C ASN A 70 -21.43 14.47 7.66
N TYR A 71 -20.71 14.49 6.53
CA TYR A 71 -19.53 15.34 6.38
C TYR A 71 -19.87 16.83 6.42
N ALA A 72 -20.94 17.24 5.75
CA ALA A 72 -21.39 18.63 5.78
C ALA A 72 -21.77 19.08 7.20
N THR A 73 -22.42 18.22 7.98
CA THR A 73 -22.74 18.47 9.39
C THR A 73 -21.47 18.66 10.22
N LEU A 74 -20.50 17.75 10.11
CA LEU A 74 -19.24 17.83 10.87
C LEU A 74 -18.43 19.10 10.57
N VAL A 75 -18.38 19.54 9.31
CA VAL A 75 -17.64 20.75 8.93
C VAL A 75 -18.23 22.02 9.56
N HIS A 76 -19.53 22.05 9.84
CA HIS A 76 -20.20 23.18 10.50
C HIS A 76 -20.28 23.05 12.02
N ASP A 77 -19.83 21.93 12.58
CA ASP A 77 -19.84 21.69 14.02
C ASP A 77 -18.67 22.42 14.70
N GLU A 78 -19.00 23.34 15.61
CA GLU A 78 -18.03 24.15 16.34
C GLU A 78 -17.08 23.28 17.19
N ILE A 79 -17.61 22.26 17.85
CA ILE A 79 -16.85 21.38 18.73
C ILE A 79 -15.88 20.54 17.89
N PHE A 80 -16.35 20.01 16.76
CA PHE A 80 -15.51 19.25 15.84
C PHE A 80 -14.34 20.09 15.30
N ARG A 81 -14.59 21.33 14.89
CA ARG A 81 -13.53 22.24 14.42
C ARG A 81 -12.52 22.54 15.52
N GLN A 82 -12.99 22.87 16.72
CA GLN A 82 -12.10 23.11 17.86
C GLN A 82 -11.25 21.87 18.18
N ALA A 83 -11.84 20.68 18.18
CA ALA A 83 -11.11 19.43 18.39
C ALA A 83 -10.02 19.21 17.34
N ILE A 84 -10.29 19.49 16.06
CA ILE A 84 -9.29 19.42 14.99
C ILE A 84 -8.16 20.43 15.23
N PHE A 85 -8.48 21.70 15.50
CA PHE A 85 -7.46 22.72 15.75
C PHE A 85 -6.59 22.38 16.97
N ASN A 86 -7.19 21.89 18.05
CA ASN A 86 -6.45 21.45 19.22
C ASN A 86 -5.47 20.31 18.87
N ASN A 87 -5.88 19.30 18.10
CA ASN A 87 -5.01 18.20 17.66
C ASN A 87 -3.86 18.65 16.76
N PHE A 88 -4.00 19.74 16.01
CA PHE A 88 -2.91 20.27 15.18
C PHE A 88 -1.91 21.12 15.96
N ILE A 89 -2.31 21.69 17.10
CA ILE A 89 -1.47 22.55 17.94
C ILE A 89 -0.71 21.71 18.99
N LEU A 90 -1.31 20.63 19.48
CA LEU A 90 -0.68 19.62 20.35
C LEU A 90 0.41 18.83 19.62
#